data_AF-A0A927RFC7-F1
#
_entry.id   AF-A0A927RFC7-F1
#
_cell.length_a   1.000
_cell.length_b   1.000
_cell.length_c   1.000
_cell.angle_alpha   90.00
_cell.angle_beta   90.00
_cell.angle_gamma   90.00
#
_symmetry.space_group_name_H-M   'P 1'
#
loop_
_entity.id
_entity.type
_entity.pdbx_description
1 polymer ?
#
loop_
_entity_poly.entity_id
_entity_poly.type
_entity_poly.pdbx_seq_one_letter_code
_entity_poly.pdbx_strand_id
1 'polypeptide(L)' 'MKEVYYVKKEVFFKKSRIPVRIMATESMMYEEIADIMITTIKENNELGKNTTIICPVGPIGQYPIFAEMVISKDLYDTEL' A
#
# COMPACT_ATOMS: atom_id res chain seq x y z
N MET A 1 -24.63 25.09 2.22
CA MET A 1 -24.02 24.06 3.10
C MET A 1 -24.29 22.71 2.42
N LYS A 2 -23.26 21.92 2.06
CA LYS A 2 -23.50 20.64 1.37
C LYS A 2 -24.07 19.63 2.38
N GLU A 3 -25.11 18.91 2.01
CA GLU A 3 -25.58 17.78 2.81
C GLU A 3 -24.48 16.71 2.86
N VAL A 4 -24.01 16.38 4.07
CA VAL A 4 -23.01 15.34 4.28
C VAL A 4 -23.75 14.05 4.62
N TYR A 5 -23.54 13.02 3.79
CA TYR A 5 -24.08 11.69 4.03
C TYR A 5 -23.22 10.95 5.06
N TYR A 6 -23.84 10.49 6.14
CA TYR A 6 -23.18 9.73 7.19
C TYR A 6 -23.59 8.25 7.13
N VAL A 7 -22.60 7.37 7.25
CA VAL A 7 -22.81 5.93 7.35
C VAL A 7 -22.21 5.42 8.65
N LYS A 8 -22.92 4.52 9.33
CA LYS A 8 -22.42 3.86 10.54
C LYS A 8 -21.26 2.93 10.20
N LYS A 9 -20.27 2.86 11.09
CA LYS A 9 -19.07 2.03 10.95
C LYS A 9 -19.39 0.58 10.56
N GLU A 10 -20.36 -0.04 11.21
CA GLU A 10 -20.73 -1.44 11.00
C GLU A 10 -21.34 -1.66 9.60
N VAL A 11 -22.10 -0.68 9.12
CA VAL A 11 -22.72 -0.73 7.79
C VAL A 11 -21.67 -0.52 6.71
N PHE A 12 -20.70 0.36 6.94
CA PHE A 12 -19.58 0.59 6.03
C PHE A 12 -18.80 -0.70 5.79
N PHE A 13 -18.39 -1.41 6.86
CA PHE A 13 -17.63 -2.65 6.71
C PHE A 13 -18.42 -3.76 6.02
N LYS A 14 -19.73 -3.88 6.29
CA LYS A 14 -20.57 -4.91 5.65
C LYS A 14 -20.85 -4.63 4.18
N LYS A 15 -20.88 -3.37 3.77
CA LYS A 15 -21.31 -2.96 2.42
C LYS A 15 -20.18 -2.39 1.55
N SER A 16 -18.95 -2.29 2.06
CA SER A 16 -17.83 -1.80 1.27
C SER A 16 -17.54 -2.73 0.10
N ARG A 17 -17.50 -2.18 -1.11
CA ARG A 17 -17.11 -2.91 -2.33
C ARG A 17 -15.61 -3.01 -2.49
N ILE A 18 -14.86 -2.19 -1.76
CA ILE A 18 -13.40 -2.15 -1.78
C ILE A 18 -12.92 -2.76 -0.46
N PRO A 19 -11.89 -3.62 -0.47
CA PRO A 19 -11.29 -4.12 0.76
C PRO A 19 -10.82 -2.95 1.64
N VAL A 20 -11.25 -2.94 2.90
CA VAL A 20 -10.82 -1.94 3.89
C VAL A 20 -10.06 -2.65 4.99
N ARG A 21 -8.82 -2.23 5.24
CA ARG A 21 -8.00 -2.68 6.38
C ARG A 21 -7.96 -1.57 7.42
N ILE A 22 -8.25 -1.88 8.68
CA ILE A 22 -8.14 -0.93 9.79
C ILE A 22 -6.84 -1.21 10.53
N MET A 23 -5.97 -0.22 10.60
CA MET A 23 -4.74 -0.31 11.39
C MET A 23 -4.89 0.43 12.72
N ALA A 24 -4.24 -0.10 13.75
CA ALA A 24 -4.27 0.48 15.10
C ALA A 24 -3.46 1.79 15.18
N THR A 25 -2.39 1.88 14.40
CA THR A 25 -1.50 3.05 14.36
C THR A 25 -1.18 3.43 12.92
N GLU A 26 -0.74 4.67 12.75
CA GLU A 26 -0.28 5.19 11.47
C GLU A 26 0.97 4.47 10.96
N SER A 27 1.92 4.12 11.85
CA SER A 27 3.12 3.37 11.47
C SER A 27 2.78 2.02 10.84
N MET A 28 1.85 1.27 11.45
CA MET A 28 1.40 -0.01 10.90
C MET A 28 0.73 0.14 9.54
N MET A 29 0.05 1.27 9.30
CA MET A 29 -0.51 1.57 7.98
C MET A 29 0.60 1.80 6.95
N TYR A 30 1.71 2.46 7.31
CA TYR A 30 2.85 2.65 6.41
C TYR A 30 3.58 1.35 6.10
N GLU A 31 3.81 0.51 7.10
CA GLU A 31 4.38 -0.82 6.94
C GLU A 31 3.53 -1.69 6.00
N GLU A 32 2.20 -1.67 6.19
CA GLU A 32 1.28 -2.41 5.33
C GLU A 32 1.31 -1.94 3.86
N ILE A 33 1.35 -0.62 3.63
CA ILE A 33 1.42 -0.09 2.26
C ILE A 33 2.73 -0.51 1.61
N ALA A 34 3.86 -0.44 2.33
CA ALA A 34 5.15 -0.87 1.83
C ALA A 34 5.16 -2.37 1.50
N ASP A 35 4.56 -3.21 2.35
CA ASP A 35 4.47 -4.65 2.11
C ASP A 35 3.61 -5.00 0.89
N ILE A 36 2.49 -4.29 0.67
CA ILE A 36 1.68 -4.43 -0.54
C ILE A 36 2.49 -4.09 -1.79
N MET A 37 3.27 -3.00 -1.76
CA MET A 37 4.10 -2.58 -2.90
C MET A 37 5.13 -3.67 -3.25
N ILE A 38 5.86 -4.20 -2.26
CA ILE A 38 6.85 -5.25 -2.46
C ILE A 38 6.21 -6.55 -2.96
N THR A 39 5.11 -6.97 -2.35
CA THR A 39 4.42 -8.20 -2.72
C THR A 39 3.94 -8.12 -4.17
N THR A 40 3.36 -6.99 -4.56
CA THR A 40 2.91 -6.75 -5.95
C THR A 40 4.08 -6.84 -6.95
N ILE A 41 5.24 -6.26 -6.60
CA ILE A 41 6.45 -6.34 -7.46
C ILE A 41 6.90 -7.79 -7.60
N LYS A 42 6.99 -8.53 -6.49
CA LYS A 42 7.41 -9.93 -6.50
C LYS A 42 6.49 -10.81 -7.34
N GLU A 43 5.19 -10.71 -7.13
CA GLU A 43 4.19 -11.48 -7.89
C GLU A 43 4.27 -11.17 -9.39
N ASN A 44 4.46 -9.91 -9.77
CA ASN A 44 4.63 -9.55 -11.18
C ASN A 44 5.96 -10.04 -11.76
N ASN A 45 7.06 -9.98 -10.99
CA ASN A 45 8.36 -10.49 -11.41
C ASN A 45 8.31 -12.00 -11.67
N GLU A 46 7.65 -12.77 -10.78
CA GLU A 46 7.41 -14.21 -10.98
C GLU A 46 6.60 -14.50 -12.25
N LEU A 47 5.73 -13.57 -12.65
CA LEU A 47 4.94 -13.65 -13.88
C LEU A 47 5.62 -13.01 -15.11
N GLY A 48 6.85 -12.49 -14.97
CA GLY A 48 7.57 -11.78 -16.03
C GLY A 48 6.87 -10.49 -16.51
N LYS A 49 6.12 -9.82 -15.63
CA LYS A 49 5.37 -8.59 -15.92
C LYS A 49 6.03 -7.37 -15.29
N ASN A 50 5.91 -6.23 -15.97
CA ASN A 50 6.30 -4.94 -15.40
C ASN A 50 5.30 -4.51 -14.34
N THR A 51 5.80 -3.96 -13.23
CA THR A 51 4.97 -3.32 -12.20
C THR A 51 4.95 -1.81 -12.41
N THR A 52 3.76 -1.21 -12.42
CA THR A 52 3.59 0.26 -12.40
C THR A 52 2.88 0.66 -11.12
N ILE A 53 3.50 1.57 -10.35
CA ILE A 53 2.94 2.08 -9.09
C ILE A 53 2.68 3.58 -9.26
N ILE A 54 1.49 4.02 -8.86
CA ILE A 54 1.16 5.45 -8.75
C ILE A 54 1.67 5.93 -7.39
N CYS A 55 2.61 6.87 -7.39
CA CYS A 55 3.18 7.43 -6.17
C CYS A 55 2.49 8.77 -5.82
N PRO A 56 1.51 8.78 -4.90
CA PRO A 56 0.89 10.02 -4.46
C PRO A 56 1.89 10.89 -3.67
N VAL A 57 1.66 12.21 -3.70
CA VAL A 57 2.44 13.19 -2.91
C VAL A 57 2.12 13.15 -1.40
N GLY A 58 1.24 12.25 -0.99
CA GLY A 58 0.85 12.05 0.41
C GLY A 58 -0.22 10.95 0.54
N PRO A 59 -0.17 10.12 1.60
CA PRO A 59 0.88 10.09 2.62
C PRO A 59 2.21 9.51 2.07
N ILE A 60 3.34 9.81 2.73
CA ILE A 60 4.70 9.49 2.25
C ILE A 60 5.51 8.56 3.16
N GLY A 61 4.99 8.20 4.34
CA GLY A 61 5.73 7.46 5.38
C GLY A 61 6.11 6.02 5.00
N GLN A 62 5.41 5.44 4.02
CA GLN A 62 5.70 4.12 3.48
C GLN A 62 6.97 4.08 2.63
N TYR A 63 7.40 5.20 2.01
CA TYR A 63 8.46 5.18 1.01
C TYR A 63 9.84 4.82 1.58
N PRO A 64 10.26 5.34 2.75
CA PRO A 64 11.51 4.89 3.38
C PRO A 64 11.49 3.39 3.74
N ILE A 65 10.38 2.92 4.31
CA ILE A 65 10.19 1.51 4.67
C ILE A 65 10.27 0.62 3.42
N PHE A 66 9.57 1.02 2.36
CA PHE A 66 9.62 0.35 1.07
C PHE A 66 11.04 0.30 0.49
N ALA A 67 11.78 1.42 0.53
CA ALA A 67 13.16 1.47 0.04
C ALA A 67 14.09 0.52 0.82
N GLU A 68 13.97 0.48 2.14
CA GLU A 68 14.68 -0.49 2.99
C GLU A 68 14.30 -1.94 2.65
N MET A 69 13.03 -2.21 2.36
CA MET A 69 12.58 -3.54 1.94
C MET A 69 13.11 -3.94 0.57
N VAL A 70 13.20 -3.02 -0.39
CA VAL A 70 13.79 -3.29 -1.71
C VAL A 70 15.26 -3.70 -1.56
N ILE A 71 16.03 -2.96 -0.74
CA ILE A 71 17.43 -3.26 -0.46
C ILE A 71 17.56 -4.62 0.26
N SER A 72 16.81 -4.82 1.34
CA SER A 72 16.93 -6.05 2.13
C SER A 72 16.44 -7.32 1.42
N LYS A 73 15.58 -7.19 0.40
CA LYS A 73 15.04 -8.31 -0.38
C LYS A 73 15.73 -8.49 -1.74
N ASP A 74 16.84 -7.78 -1.98
CA ASP A 74 17.62 -7.86 -3.22
C ASP A 74 16.77 -7.64 -4.48
N LEU A 75 15.79 -6.73 -4.38
CA LEU A 75 14.92 -6.34 -5.49
C LEU A 75 15.51 -5.17 -6.30
N TYR A 76 16.76 -4.81 -6.03
CA TYR A 76 17.49 -3.77 -6.74
C TYR A 76 18.61 -4.43 -7.55
N ASP A 77 18.74 -4.02 -8.82
CA ASP A 77 19.88 -4.39 -9.62
C ASP A 77 21.08 -3.50 -9.23
N THR A 78 22.19 -4.10 -8.83
CA THR A 78 23.41 -3.39 -8.43
C THR A 78 24.23 -2.88 -9.63
N GLU A 79 23.88 -3.26 -10.86
CA GLU A 79 24.69 -2.95 -12.07
C GLU A 79 24.26 -1.69 -12.83
N LEU A 80 23.43 -0.82 -12.24
CA LEU A 80 23.03 0.48 -12.82
C LEU A 80 23.97 1.64 -12.46
#